data_AF-A0A1Y3UH72-F1
#
_entry.id   AF-A0A1Y3UH72-F1
#
_cell.length_a   1.000
_cell.length_b   1.000
_cell.length_c   1.000
_cell.angle_alpha   90.00
_cell.angle_beta   90.00
_cell.angle_gamma   90.00
#
_symmetry.space_group_name_H-M   'P 1'
#
loop_
_entity.id
_entity.type
_entity.pdbx_description
1 polymer ?
#
loop_
_entity_poly.entity_id
_entity_poly.type
_entity_poly.pdbx_seq_one_letter_code
_entity_poly.pdbx_strand_id
1 'polypeptide(L)'
;MMFTAPGQHGHEADGSEAEDFCRWCYENGVYTYEISMDEMIEDCAPRMAEVMGWTVDEAASLLGAVLSTLRRWREVAENEKAYGEETRAAYGDEVVDASNK
;
A
#
# COMPACT_ATOMS: atom_id res chain seq x y z
N MET A 1 10.21 4.88 6.98
CA MET A 1 9.79 4.60 8.37
C MET A 1 11.06 4.58 9.22
N MET A 2 11.13 5.34 10.32
CA MET A 2 12.39 5.45 11.09
C MET A 2 12.44 4.34 12.14
N PHE A 3 13.07 3.21 11.80
CA PHE A 3 13.34 2.12 12.73
C PHE A 3 14.59 2.48 13.53
N THR A 4 14.42 2.86 14.81
CA THR A 4 15.48 3.48 15.62
C THR A 4 16.27 2.47 16.46
N ALA A 5 15.86 1.20 16.51
CA ALA A 5 16.56 0.15 17.26
C ALA A 5 17.11 -0.96 16.34
N PRO A 6 18.26 -1.58 16.69
CA PRO A 6 18.80 -2.73 15.97
C PRO A 6 17.79 -3.90 15.91
N GLY A 7 17.72 -4.58 14.76
CA GLY A 7 16.86 -5.75 14.58
C GLY A 7 15.37 -5.44 14.46
N GLN A 8 15.02 -4.23 14.01
CA GLN A 8 13.64 -3.85 13.68
C GLN A 8 13.31 -4.00 12.19
N HIS A 9 14.32 -4.08 11.32
CA HIS A 9 14.14 -4.35 9.90
C HIS A 9 13.74 -5.80 9.66
N GLY A 10 13.04 -6.04 8.55
CA GLY A 10 12.79 -7.39 8.05
C GLY A 10 14.05 -8.05 7.56
N HIS A 11 13.97 -9.36 7.28
CA HIS A 11 15.09 -10.11 6.72
C HIS A 11 14.66 -10.89 5.48
N GLU A 12 15.58 -11.01 4.53
CA GLU A 12 15.47 -11.93 3.41
C GLU A 12 15.74 -13.37 3.87
N ALA A 13 15.45 -14.35 3.00
CA ALA A 13 15.64 -15.77 3.31
C ALA A 13 17.12 -16.16 3.59
N ASP A 14 18.07 -15.36 3.12
CA ASP A 14 19.51 -15.54 3.38
C ASP A 14 19.99 -14.86 4.67
N GLY A 15 19.09 -14.17 5.39
CA GLY A 15 19.38 -13.44 6.62
C GLY A 15 19.90 -12.02 6.42
N SER A 16 19.98 -11.50 5.20
CA SER A 16 20.28 -10.08 4.96
C SER A 16 19.11 -9.18 5.35
N GLU A 17 19.38 -7.94 5.79
CA GLU A 17 18.34 -6.99 6.19
C GLU A 17 17.58 -6.44 4.97
N ALA A 18 16.25 -6.42 5.08
CA ALA A 18 15.34 -5.78 4.14
C ALA A 18 14.94 -4.39 4.68
N GLU A 19 15.66 -3.35 4.25
CA GLU A 19 15.48 -1.96 4.72
C GLU A 19 14.08 -1.39 4.43
N ASP A 20 13.42 -1.92 3.39
CA ASP A 20 12.07 -1.52 2.97
C ASP A 20 10.98 -1.94 3.97
N PHE A 21 11.28 -2.86 4.90
CA PHE A 21 10.28 -3.49 5.76
C PHE A 21 10.70 -3.55 7.23
N CYS A 22 9.71 -3.58 8.12
CA CYS A 22 9.95 -4.00 9.49
C CYS A 22 9.82 -5.52 9.63
N ARG A 23 10.47 -6.08 10.64
CA ARG A 23 10.42 -7.51 10.97
C ARG A 23 9.02 -8.07 11.21
N TRP A 24 8.08 -7.22 11.59
CA TRP A 24 6.70 -7.63 11.84
C TRP A 24 5.89 -7.72 10.56
N CYS A 25 6.34 -7.10 9.48
CA CYS A 25 5.70 -7.15 8.17
C CYS A 25 6.38 -8.14 7.22
N TYR A 26 7.69 -8.35 7.35
CA TYR A 26 8.49 -9.19 6.46
C TYR A 26 9.63 -9.87 7.23
N GLU A 27 9.71 -11.19 7.16
CA GLU A 27 10.71 -11.99 7.88
C GLU A 27 11.01 -13.25 7.08
N ASN A 28 12.27 -13.69 7.03
CA ASN A 28 12.72 -14.86 6.26
C ASN A 28 12.30 -14.86 4.78
N GLY A 29 12.30 -13.69 4.13
CA GLY A 29 11.95 -13.57 2.71
C GLY A 29 10.45 -13.69 2.42
N VAL A 30 9.59 -13.63 3.45
CA VAL A 30 8.12 -13.74 3.29
C VAL A 30 7.39 -12.69 4.11
N TYR A 31 6.21 -12.29 3.63
CA TYR A 31 5.28 -11.51 4.44
C TYR A 31 4.73 -12.37 5.57
N THR A 32 4.71 -11.82 6.78
CA THR A 32 4.35 -12.53 8.01
C THR A 32 2.85 -12.76 8.19
N TYR A 33 2.02 -12.08 7.38
CA TYR A 33 0.57 -12.22 7.34
C TYR A 33 0.05 -11.80 5.97
N GLU A 34 -1.09 -12.34 5.57
CA GLU A 34 -1.81 -11.93 4.35
C GLU A 34 -2.75 -10.75 4.69
N ILE A 35 -2.68 -9.70 3.87
CA ILE A 35 -3.57 -8.54 3.94
C ILE A 35 -3.56 -7.86 2.57
N SER A 36 -4.73 -7.48 2.08
CA SER A 36 -4.86 -6.64 0.89
C SER A 36 -4.46 -5.18 1.19
N MET A 37 -4.29 -4.38 0.14
CA MET A 37 -4.02 -2.95 0.31
C MET A 37 -5.22 -2.26 0.97
N ASP A 38 -6.44 -2.59 0.54
CA ASP A 38 -7.67 -2.01 1.07
C ASP A 38 -7.86 -2.34 2.56
N GLU A 39 -7.69 -3.61 2.95
CA GLU A 39 -7.75 -4.00 4.37
C GLU A 39 -6.69 -3.26 5.22
N MET A 40 -5.48 -3.05 4.68
CA MET A 40 -4.46 -2.25 5.37
C MET A 40 -4.90 -0.78 5.54
N ILE A 41 -5.53 -0.20 4.53
CA ILE A 41 -6.07 1.16 4.59
C ILE A 41 -7.18 1.25 5.63
N GLU A 42 -8.12 0.31 5.62
CA GLU A 42 -9.23 0.25 6.57
C GLU A 42 -8.75 0.15 8.03
N ASP A 43 -7.72 -0.67 8.28
CA ASP A 43 -7.14 -0.83 9.61
C ASP A 43 -6.35 0.39 10.08
N CYS A 44 -5.65 1.08 9.17
CA CYS A 44 -4.72 2.16 9.52
C CYS A 44 -5.32 3.57 9.46
N ALA A 45 -6.27 3.82 8.55
CA ALA A 45 -6.82 5.15 8.31
C ALA A 45 -7.49 5.76 9.55
N PRO A 46 -8.29 5.04 10.36
CA PRO A 46 -8.93 5.61 11.55
C PRO A 46 -7.91 6.07 12.59
N ARG A 47 -6.87 5.26 12.84
CA ARG A 47 -5.80 5.59 13.78
C ARG A 47 -4.97 6.79 13.29
N MET A 48 -4.67 6.82 12.00
CA MET A 48 -3.92 7.94 11.41
C MET A 48 -4.72 9.24 11.45
N ALA A 49 -6.01 9.19 11.13
CA ALA A 49 -6.93 10.33 11.20
C ALA A 49 -6.99 10.91 12.61
N GLU A 50 -7.10 10.07 13.64
CA GLU A 50 -7.10 10.49 15.05
C GLU A 50 -5.82 11.22 15.44
N VAL A 51 -4.65 10.65 15.09
CA VAL A 51 -3.34 11.21 15.46
C VAL A 51 -3.04 12.51 14.71
N MET A 52 -3.46 12.61 13.45
CA MET A 52 -3.18 13.76 12.58
C MET A 52 -4.25 14.86 12.65
N GLY A 53 -5.42 14.58 13.24
CA GLY A 53 -6.57 15.48 13.23
C GLY A 53 -7.21 15.62 11.84
N TRP A 54 -7.12 14.58 11.01
CA TRP A 54 -7.70 14.52 9.68
C TRP A 54 -9.03 13.75 9.68
N THR A 55 -9.76 13.84 8.58
CA THR A 55 -10.84 12.89 8.29
C THR A 55 -10.27 11.52 7.94
N VAL A 56 -11.09 10.48 8.12
CA VAL A 56 -10.72 9.11 7.71
C VAL A 56 -10.47 9.05 6.20
N ASP A 57 -11.24 9.77 5.39
CA ASP A 57 -11.09 9.80 3.93
C ASP A 57 -9.76 10.42 3.49
N GLU A 58 -9.32 11.50 4.15
CA GLU A 58 -8.00 12.11 3.90
C GLU A 58 -6.87 11.15 4.27
N ALA A 59 -6.97 10.47 5.41
CA ALA A 59 -5.98 9.47 5.83
C ALA A 59 -5.96 8.27 4.88
N ALA A 60 -7.14 7.78 4.47
CA ALA A 60 -7.27 6.68 3.52
C ALA A 60 -6.68 7.04 2.15
N SER A 61 -6.93 8.27 1.67
CA SER A 61 -6.36 8.78 0.42
C SER A 61 -4.82 8.81 0.46
N LEU A 62 -4.25 9.29 1.57
CA LEU A 62 -2.79 9.29 1.74
C LEU A 62 -2.24 7.86 1.81
N LEU A 63 -2.90 6.97 2.56
CA LEU A 63 -2.48 5.58 2.69
C LEU A 63 -2.51 4.89 1.33
N GLY A 64 -3.56 5.05 0.52
CA GLY A 64 -3.60 4.52 -0.85
C GLY A 64 -2.43 5.02 -1.72
N ALA A 65 -2.10 6.31 -1.64
CA ALA A 65 -0.97 6.88 -2.37
C ALA A 65 0.40 6.36 -1.89
N VAL A 66 0.56 6.07 -0.60
CA VAL A 66 1.82 5.57 -0.04
C VAL A 66 1.98 4.07 -0.24
N LEU A 67 0.95 3.29 0.11
CA LEU A 67 0.98 1.83 0.10
C LEU A 67 1.17 1.28 -1.32
N SER A 68 0.59 1.92 -2.33
CA SER A 68 0.78 1.57 -3.75
C SER A 68 2.24 1.65 -4.23
N THR A 69 3.10 2.41 -3.53
CA THR A 69 4.53 2.52 -3.88
C THR A 69 5.39 1.41 -3.26
N LEU A 70 4.87 0.73 -2.23
CA LEU A 70 5.61 -0.28 -1.48
C LEU A 70 5.75 -1.57 -2.30
N ARG A 71 6.90 -2.24 -2.15
CA ARG A 71 7.22 -3.49 -2.88
C ARG A 71 6.13 -4.56 -2.72
N ARG A 72 5.38 -4.56 -1.62
CA ARG A 72 4.28 -5.49 -1.35
C ARG A 72 3.10 -5.39 -2.33
N TRP A 73 2.72 -4.17 -2.74
CA TRP A 73 1.53 -3.94 -3.56
C TRP A 73 1.81 -3.22 -4.88
N ARG A 74 3.07 -2.88 -5.16
CA ARG A 74 3.46 -2.17 -6.37
C ARG A 74 2.95 -2.84 -7.64
N GLU A 75 3.11 -4.15 -7.77
CA GLU A 75 2.65 -4.88 -8.96
C GLU A 75 1.12 -4.79 -9.14
N VAL A 76 0.35 -4.89 -8.05
CA VAL A 76 -1.11 -4.75 -8.08
C VAL A 76 -1.48 -3.35 -8.56
N ALA A 77 -0.86 -2.31 -7.99
CA ALA A 77 -1.11 -0.92 -8.37
C ALA A 77 -0.71 -0.62 -9.83
N GLU A 78 0.39 -1.19 -10.31
CA GLU A 78 0.82 -1.06 -11.71
C GLU A 78 -0.16 -1.73 -12.67
N ASN A 79 -0.66 -2.93 -12.32
CA ASN A 79 -1.65 -3.64 -13.11
C ASN A 79 -3.00 -2.90 -13.16
N GLU A 80 -3.47 -2.36 -12.04
CA GLU A 80 -4.69 -1.56 -11.96
C GLU A 80 -4.59 -0.29 -12.82
N LYS A 81 -3.45 0.39 -12.77
CA LYS A 81 -3.20 1.56 -13.61
C LYS A 81 -3.20 1.20 -15.09
N ALA A 82 -2.51 0.13 -15.47
CA ALA A 82 -2.47 -0.33 -16.85
C ALA A 82 -3.87 -0.68 -17.37
N TYR A 83 -4.69 -1.38 -16.57
CA TYR A 83 -6.08 -1.68 -16.91
C TYR A 83 -6.94 -0.42 -17.05
N GLY A 84 -6.74 0.57 -16.17
CA GLY A 84 -7.42 1.87 -16.26
C GLY A 84 -7.08 2.64 -17.54
N GLU A 85 -5.80 2.66 -17.91
CA GLU A 85 -5.32 3.26 -19.16
C GLU A 85 -5.89 2.53 -20.39
N GLU A 86 -5.90 1.19 -20.37
CA GLU A 86 -6.50 0.37 -21.44
C GLU A 86 -8.00 0.63 -21.57
N THR A 87 -8.73 0.64 -20.46
CA THR A 87 -10.18 0.89 -20.44
C THR A 87 -10.49 2.30 -20.96
N ARG A 88 -9.71 3.30 -20.54
CA ARG A 88 -9.86 4.68 -21.02
C ARG A 88 -9.55 4.79 -22.52
N ALA A 89 -8.53 4.08 -23.01
CA ALA A 89 -8.23 4.02 -24.44
C ALA A 89 -9.33 3.31 -25.26
N ALA A 90 -9.93 2.26 -24.71
CA ALA A 90 -10.95 1.46 -25.39
C ALA A 90 -12.34 2.10 -25.41
N TYR A 91 -12.74 2.72 -24.29
CA TYR A 91 -14.11 3.21 -24.08
C TYR A 91 -14.23 4.73 -23.96
N GLY A 92 -13.11 5.44 -23.85
CA GLY A 92 -13.05 6.88 -23.69
C GLY A 92 -13.30 7.37 -22.27
N ASP A 93 -12.68 8.51 -21.95
CA ASP A 93 -12.69 9.18 -20.64
C ASP A 93 -14.10 9.36 -20.08
N GLU A 94 -15.06 9.79 -20.91
CA GLU A 94 -16.43 10.08 -20.49
C GLU A 94 -17.17 8.84 -19.96
N VAL A 95 -16.94 7.66 -20.58
CA VAL A 95 -17.57 6.40 -20.18
C VAL A 95 -16.96 5.86 -18.89
N VAL A 96 -15.64 6.00 -18.74
CA VAL A 96 -14.93 5.59 -17.52
C VAL A 96 -15.32 6.48 -16.35
N ASP A 97 -15.34 7.79 -16.53
CA ASP A 97 -15.69 8.74 -15.47
C ASP A 97 -17.17 8.61 -15.03
N ALA A 98 -18.07 8.23 -15.95
CA ALA A 98 -19.46 7.92 -15.60
C ALA A 98 -19.61 6.63 -14.78
N SER A 99 -18.69 5.67 -14.94
CA SER A 99 -18.71 4.37 -14.25
C SER A 99 -18.11 4.43 -12.84
N ASN A 100 -17.26 5.43 -12.56
CA ASN A 100 -16.62 5.65 -11.26
C ASN A 100 -17.40 6.63 -10.35
N LYS A 101 -18.68 6.89 -10.65
CA LYS A 101 -19.56 7.77 -9.87
C LYS A 101 -20.47 7.02 -8.91
#